data_AF-A0A1W0CDY7-F1
#
_entry.id   AF-A0A1W0CDY7-F1
#
_cell.length_a   1.000
_cell.length_b   1.000
_cell.length_c   1.000
_cell.angle_alpha   90.00
_cell.angle_beta   90.00
_cell.angle_gamma   90.00
#
_symmetry.space_group_name_H-M   'P 1'
#
loop_
_entity.id
_entity.type
_entity.pdbx_description
1 polymer ?
#
loop_
_entity_poly.entity_id
_entity_poly.type
_entity_poly.pdbx_seq_one_letter_code
_entity_poly.pdbx_strand_id
1 'polypeptide(L)'
;MGEAKRRGSAEERAKQSRERREIPVADLIQELGLPPDSKYMGYVIHNPDQDDYLATIEERSDQTFRAYVRSQETALRFMDYAEACRVAEGITKKTQVGVLFDVGNQLYVAFNED
;
A
#
# COMPACT_ATOMS: atom_id res chain seq x y z
N MET A 1 35.07 -4.67 34.63
CA MET A 1 35.50 -4.94 33.24
C MET A 1 34.73 -6.16 32.76
N GLY A 2 33.72 -6.00 31.91
CA GLY A 2 32.97 -7.15 31.37
C GLY A 2 31.46 -6.95 31.20
N GLU A 3 30.97 -5.72 31.02
CA GLU A 3 29.59 -5.52 30.56
C GLU A 3 29.52 -5.81 29.06
N ALA A 4 29.31 -7.09 28.73
CA ALA A 4 28.96 -7.55 27.40
C ALA A 4 27.54 -7.08 27.07
N LYS A 5 27.52 -5.87 26.52
CA LYS A 5 26.43 -5.15 25.87
C LYS A 5 25.34 -6.08 25.33
N ARG A 6 24.15 -5.88 25.89
CA ARG A 6 22.84 -6.30 25.38
C ARG A 6 22.80 -6.15 23.86
N ARG A 7 22.92 -7.26 23.15
CA ARG A 7 22.63 -7.32 21.71
C ARG A 7 21.14 -7.56 21.60
N GLY A 8 20.36 -6.49 21.71
CA GLY A 8 18.95 -6.49 21.34
C GLY A 8 18.84 -7.09 19.94
N SER A 9 18.17 -8.22 19.87
CA SER A 9 18.04 -9.05 18.67
C SER A 9 17.55 -8.22 17.49
N ALA A 10 18.05 -8.53 16.30
CA ALA A 10 17.66 -7.91 15.04
C ALA A 10 16.14 -7.92 14.78
N GLU A 11 15.36 -8.71 15.53
CA GLU A 11 13.91 -8.71 15.57
C GLU A 11 13.28 -7.37 15.99
N GLU A 12 13.97 -6.55 16.79
CA GLU A 12 13.38 -5.31 17.33
C GLU A 12 13.33 -4.17 16.30
N ARG A 13 14.04 -4.30 15.16
CA ARG A 13 13.99 -3.30 14.07
C ARG A 13 12.84 -3.49 13.09
N ALA A 14 12.23 -4.67 13.02
CA ALA A 14 11.13 -4.95 12.08
C ALA A 14 9.77 -4.40 12.55
N LYS A 15 9.68 -3.83 13.75
CA LYS A 15 8.41 -3.32 14.32
C LYS A 15 8.20 -1.80 14.18
N GLN A 16 9.19 -1.06 13.69
CA GLN A 16 9.15 0.42 13.71
C GLN A 16 8.53 1.05 12.45
N SER A 17 7.61 0.37 11.78
CA SER A 17 6.84 0.95 10.66
C SER A 17 5.33 0.86 10.87
N ARG A 18 4.88 0.64 12.10
CA ARG A 18 3.47 0.33 12.41
C ARG A 18 2.82 1.30 13.40
N GLU A 19 3.37 2.51 13.50
CA GLU A 19 2.84 3.58 14.38
C GLU A 19 2.13 4.69 13.60
N ARG A 20 1.48 4.36 12.48
CA ARG A 20 0.51 5.24 11.82
C ARG A 20 -0.86 4.63 12.06
N ARG A 21 -1.53 5.06 13.15
CA ARG A 21 -2.89 4.66 13.60
C ARG A 21 -3.30 3.29 13.04
N GLU A 22 -3.05 2.22 13.80
CA GLU A 22 -3.62 0.90 13.52
C GLU A 22 -5.15 0.96 13.69
N ILE A 23 -5.87 1.63 12.78
CA ILE A 23 -7.29 1.40 12.61
C ILE A 23 -7.36 -0.06 12.16
N PRO A 24 -7.95 -0.96 12.96
CA PRO A 24 -8.00 -2.36 12.59
C PRO A 24 -8.72 -2.46 11.25
N VAL A 25 -8.25 -3.32 10.36
CA VAL A 25 -8.84 -3.51 9.02
C VAL A 25 -10.36 -3.71 9.11
N ALA A 26 -10.85 -4.36 10.17
CA ALA A 26 -12.28 -4.55 10.43
C ALA A 26 -13.05 -3.25 10.72
N ASP A 27 -12.41 -2.24 11.32
CA ASP A 27 -13.00 -0.93 11.58
C ASP A 27 -13.04 -0.10 10.30
N LEU A 28 -11.98 -0.15 9.48
CA LEU A 28 -12.00 0.39 8.10
C LEU A 28 -13.09 -0.24 7.25
N ILE A 29 -13.24 -1.57 7.26
CA ILE A 29 -14.29 -2.29 6.53
C ILE A 29 -15.68 -1.78 6.95
N GLN A 30 -15.91 -1.60 8.26
CA GLN A 30 -17.18 -1.08 8.78
C GLN A 30 -17.41 0.39 8.41
N GLU A 31 -16.39 1.25 8.55
CA GLU A 31 -16.46 2.67 8.19
C GLU A 31 -16.75 2.87 6.70
N LEU A 32 -16.15 2.03 5.85
CA LEU A 32 -16.35 2.02 4.41
C LEU A 32 -17.65 1.32 3.98
N GLY A 33 -18.41 0.72 4.92
CA GLY A 33 -19.63 -0.02 4.61
C GLY A 33 -19.40 -1.30 3.79
N LEU A 34 -18.18 -1.86 3.85
CA LEU A 34 -17.80 -3.07 3.15
C LEU A 34 -18.29 -4.31 3.92
N PRO A 35 -18.54 -5.44 3.23
CA PRO A 35 -18.96 -6.66 3.90
C PRO A 35 -17.89 -7.13 4.91
N PRO A 36 -18.28 -7.72 6.05
CA PRO A 36 -17.33 -8.13 7.10
C PRO A 36 -16.37 -9.23 6.66
N ASP A 37 -16.69 -9.96 5.59
CA ASP A 37 -15.81 -10.97 4.99
C ASP A 37 -14.72 -10.35 4.08
N SER A 38 -14.70 -9.02 3.95
CA SER A 38 -13.72 -8.33 3.09
C SER A 38 -12.30 -8.59 3.57
N LYS A 39 -11.43 -8.94 2.63
CA LYS A 39 -10.03 -9.23 2.89
C LYS A 39 -9.16 -8.09 2.42
N TYR A 40 -8.34 -7.57 3.32
CA TYR A 40 -7.28 -6.65 2.94
C TYR A 40 -6.29 -7.33 1.97
N MET A 41 -6.10 -6.72 0.80
CA MET A 41 -5.24 -7.23 -0.26
C MET A 41 -3.93 -6.45 -0.41
N GLY A 42 -3.84 -5.24 0.13
CA GLY A 42 -2.65 -4.39 0.04
C GLY A 42 -2.97 -2.93 -0.26
N TYR A 43 -1.93 -2.16 -0.56
CA TYR A 43 -2.02 -0.80 -1.08
C TYR A 43 -1.83 -0.79 -2.59
N VAL A 44 -2.54 0.11 -3.28
CA VAL A 44 -2.45 0.31 -4.72
C VAL A 44 -2.25 1.79 -5.02
N ILE A 45 -1.66 2.11 -6.16
CA ILE A 45 -1.44 3.49 -6.57
C ILE A 45 -2.39 3.81 -7.72
N HIS A 46 -3.31 4.73 -7.46
CA HIS A 46 -4.34 5.17 -8.39
C HIS A 46 -4.01 6.56 -8.94
N ASN A 47 -4.25 6.77 -10.23
CA ASN A 47 -4.18 8.05 -10.89
C ASN A 47 -5.60 8.61 -11.11
N PRO A 48 -6.06 9.57 -10.31
CA PRO A 48 -7.41 10.14 -10.44
C PRO A 48 -7.66 10.88 -11.76
N ASP A 49 -6.62 11.30 -12.47
CA ASP A 49 -6.77 12.05 -13.71
C ASP A 49 -7.21 11.16 -14.87
N GLN A 50 -6.75 9.91 -14.89
CA GLN A 50 -7.00 8.97 -15.98
C GLN A 50 -7.81 7.73 -15.57
N ASP A 51 -8.15 7.63 -14.28
CA ASP A 51 -8.84 6.48 -13.70
C ASP A 51 -8.08 5.16 -13.94
N ASP A 52 -6.76 5.21 -13.79
CA ASP A 52 -5.85 4.09 -14.00
C ASP A 52 -5.03 3.78 -12.75
N TYR A 53 -4.68 2.52 -12.55
CA TYR A 53 -3.85 2.01 -11.47
C TYR A 53 -2.47 1.63 -11.98
N LEU A 54 -1.45 1.81 -11.14
CA LEU A 54 -0.11 1.33 -11.45
C LEU A 54 -0.10 -0.21 -11.46
N ALA A 55 0.31 -0.83 -12.56
CA ALA A 55 0.36 -2.28 -12.73
C ALA A 55 1.77 -2.84 -12.57
N THR A 56 2.79 -2.09 -13.00
CA THR A 56 4.18 -2.54 -12.96
C THR A 56 5.10 -1.33 -12.92
N ILE A 57 6.21 -1.49 -12.21
CA ILE A 57 7.32 -0.55 -12.21
C ILE A 57 8.57 -1.37 -12.53
N GLU A 58 9.31 -0.94 -13.53
CA GLU A 58 10.60 -1.52 -13.84
C GLU A 58 11.66 -0.42 -13.79
N GLU A 59 12.53 -0.50 -12.78
CA GLU A 59 13.67 0.38 -12.63
C GLU A 59 14.86 -0.20 -13.42
N ARG A 60 15.26 0.50 -14.47
CA ARG A 60 16.50 0.25 -15.23
C ARG A 60 17.53 1.30 -14.86
N SER A 61 18.80 1.02 -15.15
CA SER A 61 19.95 1.84 -14.72
C SER A 61 19.87 3.32 -15.10
N ASP A 62 19.06 3.69 -16.10
CA ASP A 62 18.91 5.07 -16.57
C ASP A 62 17.44 5.54 -16.63
N GLN A 63 16.47 4.63 -16.48
CA GLN A 63 15.05 4.92 -16.72
C GLN A 63 14.12 4.07 -15.84
N THR A 64 13.03 4.68 -15.37
CA THR A 64 11.95 3.97 -14.67
C THR A 64 10.76 3.81 -15.60
N PHE A 65 10.46 2.59 -16.00
CA PHE A 65 9.28 2.25 -16.78
C PHE A 65 8.10 1.99 -15.84
N ARG A 66 6.93 2.53 -16.19
CA ARG A 66 5.71 2.38 -15.40
C ARG A 66 4.57 2.02 -16.33
N ALA A 67 3.90 0.91 -16.03
CA ALA A 67 2.71 0.46 -16.74
C ALA A 67 1.48 0.77 -15.89
N TYR A 68 0.41 1.25 -16.53
CA TYR A 68 -0.85 1.57 -15.88
C TYR A 68 -1.99 0.76 -16.53
N VAL A 69 -2.97 0.37 -15.72
CA VAL A 69 -4.13 -0.44 -16.11
C VAL A 69 -5.39 0.09 -15.44
N ARG A 70 -6.53 0.03 -16.11
CA ARG A 70 -7.82 0.39 -15.51
C ARG A 70 -8.37 -0.65 -14.53
N SER A 71 -7.90 -1.89 -14.66
CA SER A 71 -8.34 -3.00 -13.82
C SER A 71 -7.56 -3.05 -12.51
N GLN A 72 -8.24 -2.76 -11.41
CA GLN A 72 -7.75 -2.94 -10.04
C GLN A 72 -7.22 -4.36 -9.74
N GLU A 73 -7.68 -5.39 -10.45
CA GLU A 73 -7.22 -6.79 -10.31
C GLU A 73 -5.77 -7.00 -10.74
N THR A 74 -5.33 -6.25 -11.75
CA THR A 74 -3.96 -6.32 -12.30
C THR A 74 -3.07 -5.22 -11.72
N ALA A 75 -3.59 -4.42 -10.80
CA ALA A 75 -2.82 -3.38 -10.15
C ALA A 75 -1.70 -3.98 -9.30
N LEU A 76 -0.58 -3.27 -9.26
CA LEU A 76 0.55 -3.56 -8.41
C LEU A 76 0.13 -3.33 -6.96
N ARG A 77 0.23 -4.38 -6.16
CA ARG A 77 -0.12 -4.39 -4.74
C ARG A 77 1.13 -4.29 -3.90
N PHE A 78 1.15 -3.31 -3.02
CA PHE A 78 2.19 -3.10 -2.03
C PHE A 78 1.70 -3.60 -0.68
N MET A 79 2.53 -4.34 0.04
CA MET A 79 2.20 -4.76 1.42
C MET A 79 2.48 -3.63 2.42
N ASP A 80 3.43 -2.75 2.09
CA ASP A 80 3.86 -1.63 2.91
C ASP A 80 3.32 -0.29 2.38
N TYR A 81 2.64 0.45 3.25
CA TYR A 81 2.15 1.80 2.91
C TYR A 81 3.30 2.74 2.56
N ALA A 82 4.40 2.66 3.31
CA ALA A 82 5.58 3.50 3.07
C ALA A 82 6.21 3.25 1.70
N GLU A 83 6.20 1.99 1.22
CA GLU A 83 6.67 1.63 -0.11
C GLU A 83 5.75 2.20 -1.19
N ALA A 84 4.44 2.04 -1.04
CA ALA A 84 3.45 2.63 -1.95
C ALA A 84 3.57 4.16 -2.02
N CYS A 85 3.76 4.82 -0.86
CA CYS A 85 3.95 6.27 -0.77
C CYS A 85 5.22 6.72 -1.51
N ARG A 86 6.36 6.05 -1.28
CA ARG A 86 7.62 6.35 -1.98
C ARG A 86 7.49 6.23 -3.49
N VAL A 87 6.83 5.18 -3.96
CA VAL A 87 6.58 5.01 -5.38
C VAL A 87 5.69 6.13 -5.92
N ALA A 88 4.60 6.45 -5.21
CA ALA A 88 3.67 7.51 -5.62
C ALA A 88 4.38 8.88 -5.69
N GLU A 89 5.25 9.19 -4.72
CA GLU A 89 6.08 10.40 -4.71
C GLU A 89 7.07 10.45 -5.88
N GLY A 90 7.56 9.29 -6.33
CA GLY A 90 8.43 9.18 -7.50
C GLY A 90 7.71 9.36 -8.85
N ILE A 91 6.38 9.40 -8.85
CA ILE A 91 5.56 9.56 -10.07
C ILE A 91 5.29 11.06 -10.29
N THR A 92 5.65 11.56 -11.47
CA THR A 92 5.43 12.96 -11.84
C THR A 92 3.93 13.32 -12.01
N LYS A 93 3.08 12.32 -12.27
CA LYS A 93 1.62 12.48 -12.39
C LYS A 93 0.97 12.55 -11.00
N LYS A 94 -0.20 13.19 -10.91
CA LYS A 94 -1.02 13.16 -9.70
C LYS A 94 -1.41 11.71 -9.40
N THR A 95 -0.97 11.18 -8.27
CA THR A 95 -1.31 9.82 -7.84
C THR A 95 -1.73 9.83 -6.38
N GLN A 96 -2.54 8.85 -6.01
CA GLN A 96 -3.05 8.64 -4.66
C GLN A 96 -2.87 7.18 -4.27
N VAL A 97 -2.46 6.95 -3.03
CA VAL A 97 -2.32 5.61 -2.48
C VAL A 97 -3.67 5.20 -1.91
N GLY A 98 -4.28 4.18 -2.53
CA GLY A 98 -5.50 3.54 -2.05
C GLY A 98 -5.22 2.22 -1.35
N VAL A 99 -6.17 1.76 -0.56
CA VAL A 99 -6.19 0.44 0.08
C VAL A 99 -7.11 -0.47 -0.69
N LEU A 100 -6.60 -1.61 -1.14
CA LEU A 100 -7.35 -2.61 -1.87
C LEU A 100 -7.94 -3.65 -0.91
N PHE A 101 -9.24 -3.87 -1.04
CA PHE A 101 -10.01 -4.90 -0.36
C PHE A 101 -10.61 -5.85 -1.37
N ASP A 102 -10.58 -7.13 -1.07
CA ASP A 102 -11.33 -8.16 -1.78
C ASP A 102 -12.64 -8.40 -1.04
N VAL A 103 -13.77 -8.10 -1.68
CA VAL A 103 -15.10 -8.30 -1.10
C VAL A 103 -15.76 -9.59 -1.63
N GLY A 104 -14.95 -10.55 -2.07
CA GLY A 104 -15.35 -11.83 -2.64
C GLY A 104 -15.83 -11.76 -4.09
N ASN A 105 -16.74 -10.85 -4.43
CA ASN A 105 -17.28 -10.73 -5.80
C ASN A 105 -16.59 -9.64 -6.65
N GLN A 106 -15.92 -8.69 -6.00
CA GLN A 106 -15.22 -7.60 -6.65
C GLN A 106 -14.09 -7.12 -5.76
N LEU A 107 -13.18 -6.36 -6.34
CA LEU A 107 -12.21 -5.60 -5.57
C LEU A 107 -12.79 -4.21 -5.27
N TYR A 108 -12.45 -3.66 -4.12
CA TYR A 108 -12.82 -2.33 -3.70
C TYR A 108 -11.56 -1.57 -3.30
N VAL A 109 -11.36 -0.38 -3.85
CA VAL A 109 -10.26 0.50 -3.43
C VAL A 109 -10.81 1.63 -2.59
N ALA A 110 -10.33 1.72 -1.35
CA ALA A 110 -10.60 2.83 -0.46
C ALA A 110 -9.47 3.86 -0.56
N PHE A 111 -9.81 5.11 -0.82
CA PHE A 111 -8.87 6.22 -0.78
C PHE A 111 -9.07 6.97 0.54
N ASN A 112 -7.97 7.35 1.21
CA ASN A 112 -8.08 8.32 2.29
C ASN A 112 -8.20 9.70 1.63
N GLU A 113 -9.41 10.27 1.64
CA GLU A 113 -9.61 11.68 1.35
C GLU A 113 -9.08 12.47 2.56
N ASP A 114 -8.04 13.28 2.33
CA ASP A 114 -7.54 14.26 3.31
C ASP A 114 -8.40 15.53 3.27
#